data_AF-A0A6P4EVH7-F1
#
_entry.id   AF-A0A6P4EVH7-F1
#
_cell.length_a   1.000
_cell.length_b   1.000
_cell.length_c   1.000
_cell.angle_alpha   90.00
_cell.angle_beta   90.00
_cell.angle_gamma   90.00
#
_symmetry.space_group_name_H-M   'P 1'
#
loop_
_entity.id
_entity.type
_entity.pdbx_description
1 polymer ?
#
loop_
_entity_poly.entity_id
_entity_poly.type
_entity_poly.pdbx_seq_one_letter_code
_entity_poly.pdbx_strand_id
1 'polypeptide(L)'
;MSDKVTESCMEFERLVHAQCEALIQAIHDRREYLLEAIRMDKDTKIRILKDQQSNCTGKLQQTTGLIQFCIEALKETDSAAFLQVGSMLINRVTNTDMTWHQEVTNAAPRVSPIVDLTLDDAALARAIDNLNFIQMKGEWHTTKL
;
A
#
# COMPACT_ATOMS: atom_id res chain seq x y z
N MET A 1 -59.09 -16.87 6.64
CA MET A 1 -58.24 -16.91 5.42
C MET A 1 -57.50 -15.59 5.23
N SER A 2 -58.14 -14.43 5.44
CA SER A 2 -57.47 -13.12 5.44
C SER A 2 -56.30 -13.04 6.43
N ASP A 3 -56.48 -13.52 7.67
CA ASP A 3 -55.45 -13.41 8.72
C ASP A 3 -54.15 -14.14 8.39
N LYS A 4 -54.23 -15.29 7.71
CA LYS A 4 -53.06 -16.07 7.27
C LYS A 4 -52.27 -15.35 6.17
N VAL A 5 -52.96 -14.60 5.31
CA VAL A 5 -52.31 -13.80 4.26
C VAL A 5 -51.59 -12.60 4.89
N THR A 6 -52.23 -11.93 5.85
CA THR A 6 -51.61 -10.83 6.60
C THR A 6 -50.37 -11.29 7.37
N GLU A 7 -50.45 -12.42 8.07
CA GLU A 7 -49.32 -13.00 8.79
C GLU A 7 -48.16 -13.37 7.84
N SER A 8 -48.47 -14.03 6.72
CA SER A 8 -47.46 -14.35 5.70
C SER A 8 -46.81 -13.12 5.08
N CYS A 9 -47.55 -12.03 4.89
CA CYS A 9 -47.02 -10.77 4.36
C CYS A 9 -46.06 -10.13 5.37
N MET A 10 -46.46 -10.04 6.63
CA MET A 10 -45.62 -9.51 7.71
C MET A 10 -44.32 -10.31 7.87
N GLU A 11 -44.40 -11.65 7.81
CA GLU A 11 -43.21 -12.50 7.88
C GLU A 11 -42.27 -12.26 6.70
N PHE A 12 -42.82 -12.09 5.50
CA PHE A 12 -42.04 -11.84 4.30
C PHE A 12 -41.38 -10.46 4.32
N GLU A 13 -42.09 -9.42 4.73
CA GLU A 13 -41.54 -8.07 4.93
C GLU A 13 -40.38 -8.09 5.93
N ARG A 14 -40.56 -8.80 7.06
CA ARG A 14 -39.50 -8.96 8.07
C ARG A 14 -38.29 -9.69 7.50
N LEU A 15 -38.51 -10.70 6.67
CA LEU A 15 -37.44 -11.46 6.01
C LEU A 15 -36.66 -10.58 5.02
N VAL A 16 -37.37 -9.84 4.15
CA VAL A 16 -36.75 -8.92 3.19
C VAL A 16 -35.94 -7.86 3.92
N HIS A 17 -36.51 -7.25 4.96
CA HIS A 17 -35.79 -6.29 5.79
C HIS A 17 -34.50 -6.90 6.37
N ALA A 18 -34.58 -8.08 6.98
CA ALA A 18 -33.41 -8.75 7.56
C ALA A 18 -32.34 -9.09 6.50
N GLN A 19 -32.74 -9.48 5.29
CA GLN A 19 -31.79 -9.76 4.20
C GLN A 19 -31.09 -8.48 3.72
N CYS A 20 -31.83 -7.38 3.56
CA CYS A 20 -31.25 -6.09 3.20
C CYS A 20 -30.28 -5.57 4.26
N GLU A 21 -30.62 -5.67 5.54
CA GLU A 21 -29.72 -5.29 6.64
C GLU A 21 -28.43 -6.12 6.63
N ALA A 22 -28.53 -7.42 6.37
CA ALA A 22 -27.35 -8.28 6.24
C ALA A 22 -26.45 -7.88 5.06
N LEU A 23 -27.03 -7.49 3.92
CA LEU A 23 -26.28 -6.97 2.77
C LEU A 23 -25.60 -5.65 3.09
N ILE A 24 -26.29 -4.73 3.77
CA ILE A 24 -25.73 -3.44 4.20
C ILE A 24 -24.53 -3.67 5.14
N GLN A 25 -24.67 -4.58 6.10
CA GLN A 25 -23.56 -4.92 7.01
C GLN A 25 -22.37 -5.50 6.24
N ALA A 26 -22.60 -6.40 5.28
CA ALA A 26 -21.53 -6.95 4.44
C ALA A 26 -20.78 -5.87 3.64
N ILE A 27 -21.50 -4.83 3.17
CA ILE A 27 -20.87 -3.67 2.51
C ILE A 27 -20.05 -2.84 3.50
N HIS A 28 -20.52 -2.63 4.72
CA HIS A 28 -19.75 -1.96 5.76
C HIS A 28 -18.45 -2.71 6.08
N ASP A 29 -18.53 -4.02 6.27
CA ASP A 29 -17.35 -4.84 6.55
C ASP A 29 -16.37 -4.81 5.37
N ARG A 30 -16.88 -4.87 4.12
CA ARG A 30 -16.05 -4.75 2.92
C ARG A 30 -15.38 -3.38 2.80
N ARG A 31 -16.06 -2.30 3.17
CA ARG A 31 -15.50 -0.95 3.20
C ARG A 31 -14.33 -0.88 4.17
N GLU A 32 -14.49 -1.37 5.39
CA GLU A 32 -13.41 -1.35 6.38
C GLU A 32 -12.18 -2.14 5.91
N TYR A 33 -12.40 -3.31 5.28
CA TYR A 33 -11.31 -4.07 4.66
C TYR A 33 -10.56 -3.26 3.58
N LEU A 34 -11.28 -2.60 2.66
CA LEU A 34 -10.66 -1.80 1.59
C LEU A 34 -9.87 -0.62 2.14
N LEU A 35 -10.41 0.05 3.16
CA LEU A 35 -9.72 1.15 3.84
C LEU A 35 -8.44 0.67 4.54
N GLU A 36 -8.48 -0.51 5.15
CA GLU A 36 -7.29 -1.08 5.78
C GLU A 36 -6.24 -1.47 4.74
N ALA A 37 -6.65 -2.02 3.59
CA ALA A 37 -5.74 -2.31 2.49
C ALA A 37 -5.01 -1.03 1.99
N ILE A 38 -5.73 0.09 1.87
CA ILE A 38 -5.14 1.40 1.52
C ILE A 38 -4.10 1.84 2.58
N ARG A 39 -4.42 1.71 3.86
CA ARG A 39 -3.51 2.07 4.96
C ARG A 39 -2.25 1.20 4.96
N MET A 40 -2.40 -0.11 4.76
CA MET A 40 -1.29 -1.05 4.68
C MET A 40 -0.36 -0.77 3.49
N ASP A 41 -0.91 -0.44 2.31
CA ASP A 41 -0.12 -0.06 1.13
C ASP A 41 0.67 1.22 1.39
N LYS A 42 0.01 2.25 1.93
CA LYS A 42 0.66 3.51 2.34
C LYS A 42 1.80 3.25 3.33
N ASP A 43 1.57 2.48 4.37
CA ASP A 43 2.60 2.20 5.40
C ASP A 43 3.76 1.39 4.84
N THR A 44 3.50 0.46 3.93
CA THR A 44 4.53 -0.29 3.20
C THR A 44 5.39 0.63 2.34
N LYS A 45 4.76 1.50 1.54
CA LYS A 45 5.48 2.48 0.71
C LYS A 45 6.31 3.43 1.55
N ILE A 46 5.76 3.98 2.64
CA ILE A 46 6.49 4.85 3.57
C ILE A 46 7.70 4.12 4.15
N ARG A 47 7.54 2.86 4.58
CA ARG A 47 8.64 2.06 5.12
C ARG A 47 9.76 1.89 4.11
N ILE A 48 9.43 1.54 2.86
CA ILE A 48 10.41 1.39 1.78
C ILE A 48 11.14 2.71 1.53
N LEU A 49 10.42 3.82 1.39
CA LEU A 49 11.02 5.12 1.15
C LEU A 49 11.93 5.57 2.30
N LYS A 50 11.54 5.33 3.55
CA LYS A 50 12.38 5.62 4.73
C LYS A 50 13.65 4.79 4.77
N ASP A 51 13.56 3.51 4.42
CA ASP A 51 14.74 2.64 4.32
C ASP A 51 15.71 3.14 3.23
N GLN A 52 15.18 3.52 2.06
CA GLN A 52 15.99 4.13 0.99
C GLN A 52 16.63 5.44 1.43
N GLN A 53 15.90 6.31 2.13
CA GLN A 53 16.44 7.56 2.68
C GLN A 53 17.57 7.28 3.68
N SER A 54 17.40 6.31 4.57
CA SER A 54 18.42 5.90 5.54
C SER A 54 19.68 5.41 4.83
N ASN A 55 19.52 4.55 3.82
CA ASN A 55 20.63 4.01 3.03
C ASN A 55 21.41 5.13 2.30
N CYS A 56 20.70 6.04 1.63
CA CYS A 56 21.33 7.21 0.98
C CYS A 56 22.06 8.10 1.99
N THR A 57 21.46 8.33 3.16
CA THR A 57 22.05 9.15 4.22
C THR A 57 23.34 8.51 4.76
N GLY A 58 23.33 7.19 5.00
CA GLY A 58 24.51 6.45 5.45
C GLY A 58 25.63 6.49 4.43
N LYS A 59 25.32 6.36 3.13
CA LYS A 59 26.32 6.48 2.05
C LYS A 59 26.89 7.89 1.97
N LEU A 60 26.04 8.92 2.04
CA LEU A 60 26.50 10.31 2.07
C LEU A 60 27.44 10.57 3.25
N GLN A 61 27.09 10.10 4.45
CA GLN A 61 27.93 10.22 5.65
C GLN A 61 29.27 9.49 5.49
N GLN A 62 29.25 8.26 4.96
CA GLN A 62 30.45 7.47 4.73
C GLN A 62 31.40 8.13 3.73
N THR A 63 30.88 8.58 2.58
CA THR A 63 31.67 9.29 1.56
C THR A 63 32.21 10.62 2.10
N THR A 64 31.39 11.38 2.83
CA THR A 64 31.81 12.64 3.45
C THR A 64 32.92 12.43 4.47
N GLY A 65 32.79 11.41 5.33
CA GLY A 65 33.83 11.07 6.32
C GLY A 65 35.14 10.64 5.66
N LEU A 66 35.07 9.89 4.55
CA LEU A 66 36.25 9.52 3.79
C LEU A 66 36.94 10.73 3.17
N ILE A 67 36.18 11.66 2.56
CA ILE A 67 36.71 12.91 2.02
C ILE A 67 37.39 13.72 3.13
N GLN A 68 36.75 13.87 4.29
CA GLN A 68 37.33 14.62 5.41
C GLN A 68 38.62 13.98 5.92
N PHE A 69 38.69 12.65 5.96
CA PHE A 69 39.90 11.92 6.32
C PHE A 69 41.02 12.11 5.29
N CYS A 70 40.70 12.11 3.99
CA CYS A 70 41.66 12.46 2.93
C CYS A 70 42.19 13.89 3.10
N ILE A 71 41.31 14.85 3.37
CA ILE A 71 41.69 16.25 3.59
C ILE A 71 42.65 16.37 4.78
N GLU A 72 42.38 15.67 5.87
CA GLU A 72 43.24 15.73 7.06
C GLU A 72 44.60 15.08 6.81
N ALA A 73 44.64 13.94 6.13
CA ALA A 73 45.90 13.29 5.79
C ALA A 73 46.77 14.14 4.86
N LEU A 74 46.18 14.94 3.97
CA LEU A 74 46.91 15.89 3.12
C LEU A 74 47.57 17.03 3.90
N LYS A 75 47.19 17.25 5.16
CA LYS A 75 47.85 18.23 6.04
C LYS A 75 49.06 17.65 6.78
N GLU A 76 49.32 16.35 6.68
CA GLU A 76 50.48 15.73 7.31
C GLU A 76 51.78 16.30 6.73
N THR A 77 52.67 16.73 7.63
CA THR A 77 53.91 17.42 7.25
C THR A 77 55.11 16.48 7.30
N ASP A 78 55.04 15.41 8.09
CA ASP A 78 56.06 14.38 8.10
C ASP A 78 55.89 13.43 6.90
N SER A 79 56.90 13.37 6.04
CA SER A 79 56.82 12.60 4.79
C SER A 79 56.70 11.09 5.02
N ALA A 80 57.27 10.55 6.10
CA ALA A 80 57.17 9.13 6.41
C ALA A 80 55.76 8.76 6.91
N ALA A 81 55.20 9.57 7.81
CA ALA A 81 53.83 9.43 8.30
C ALA A 81 52.80 9.59 7.17
N PHE A 82 52.99 10.57 6.28
CA PHE A 82 52.12 10.76 5.12
C PHE A 82 52.11 9.53 4.20
N LEU A 83 53.27 8.98 3.86
CA LEU A 83 53.36 7.79 3.01
C LEU A 83 52.74 6.55 3.68
N GLN A 84 52.89 6.42 4.99
CA GLN A 84 52.29 5.32 5.75
C GLN A 84 50.75 5.36 5.68
N VAL A 85 50.14 6.53 5.89
CA VAL A 85 48.68 6.71 5.85
C VAL A 85 48.13 6.71 4.41
N GLY A 86 48.88 7.27 3.46
CA GLY A 86 48.48 7.42 2.06
C GLY A 86 48.16 6.09 1.37
N SER A 87 48.96 5.05 1.61
CA SER A 87 48.71 3.72 1.03
C SER A 87 47.38 3.10 1.48
N MET A 88 47.03 3.25 2.78
CA MET A 88 45.76 2.79 3.33
C MET A 88 44.58 3.60 2.80
N LEU A 89 44.77 4.92 2.65
CA LEU A 89 43.78 5.83 2.08
C LEU A 89 43.43 5.49 0.63
N ILE A 90 44.43 5.28 -0.22
CA ILE A 90 44.23 4.91 -1.63
C ILE A 90 43.38 3.64 -1.72
N ASN A 91 43.75 2.58 -0.97
CA ASN A 91 42.97 1.34 -0.96
C ASN A 91 41.52 1.56 -0.52
N ARG A 92 41.29 2.37 0.52
CA ARG A 92 39.95 2.65 1.02
C ARG A 92 39.11 3.47 0.03
N VAL A 93 39.72 4.44 -0.65
CA VAL A 93 39.07 5.23 -1.69
C VAL A 93 38.71 4.35 -2.89
N THR A 94 39.65 3.56 -3.41
CA THR A 94 39.41 2.65 -4.53
C THR A 94 38.30 1.65 -4.21
N ASN A 95 38.30 1.05 -3.01
CA ASN A 95 37.25 0.12 -2.59
C ASN A 95 35.88 0.79 -2.47
N THR A 96 35.84 2.01 -1.92
CA THR A 96 34.59 2.77 -1.80
C THR A 96 34.05 3.13 -3.18
N ASP A 97 34.91 3.57 -4.09
CA ASP A 97 34.55 3.96 -5.46
C ASP A 97 33.93 2.80 -6.26
N MET A 98 34.52 1.61 -6.17
CA MET A 98 34.02 0.40 -6.85
C MET A 98 32.57 0.07 -6.51
N THR A 99 32.18 0.19 -5.24
CA THR A 99 30.81 -0.13 -4.80
C THR A 99 29.87 1.07 -4.90
N TRP A 100 30.40 2.29 -4.76
CA TRP A 100 29.59 3.51 -4.72
C TRP A 100 28.79 3.72 -6.00
N HIS A 101 29.39 3.50 -7.18
CA HIS A 101 28.69 3.71 -8.45
C HIS A 101 27.48 2.79 -8.61
N GLN A 102 27.62 1.51 -8.24
CA GLN A 102 26.52 0.54 -8.28
C GLN A 102 25.43 0.89 -7.25
N GLU A 103 25.83 1.26 -6.04
CA GLU A 103 24.89 1.55 -4.96
C GLU A 103 24.10 2.84 -5.20
N VAL A 104 24.73 3.89 -5.74
CA VAL A 104 24.06 5.16 -6.07
C VAL A 104 23.15 5.01 -7.29
N THR A 105 23.55 4.24 -8.30
CA THR A 105 22.68 3.95 -9.45
C THR A 105 21.41 3.20 -9.01
N ASN A 106 21.53 2.34 -8.00
CA ASN A 106 20.41 1.58 -7.42
C ASN A 106 19.63 2.36 -6.33
N ALA A 107 19.94 3.65 -6.11
CA ALA A 107 19.29 4.49 -5.10
C ALA A 107 17.99 5.15 -5.57
N ALA A 108 17.56 4.92 -6.83
CA ALA A 108 16.29 5.42 -7.33
C ALA A 108 15.10 4.93 -6.47
N PRO A 109 14.03 5.74 -6.28
CA PRO A 109 12.86 5.33 -5.51
C PRO A 109 12.29 3.99 -6.02
N ARG A 110 12.22 2.99 -5.14
CA ARG A 110 11.76 1.64 -5.50
C ARG A 110 10.23 1.53 -5.57
N VAL A 111 9.53 2.58 -5.12
CA VAL A 111 8.08 2.66 -5.12
C VAL A 111 7.64 4.07 -5.51
N SER A 112 6.48 4.17 -6.17
CA SER A 112 5.80 5.45 -6.40
C SER A 112 5.36 6.07 -5.08
N PRO A 113 5.50 7.40 -4.90
CA PRO A 113 4.99 8.11 -3.73
C PRO A 113 3.46 8.25 -3.72
N ILE A 114 2.80 7.82 -4.79
CA ILE A 114 1.35 7.92 -4.96
C ILE A 114 0.72 6.54 -4.72
N VAL A 115 -0.37 6.53 -3.94
CA VAL A 115 -1.28 5.37 -3.84
C VAL A 115 -2.26 5.49 -4.99
N ASP A 116 -2.04 4.70 -6.04
CA ASP A 116 -2.84 4.72 -7.26
C ASP A 116 -3.76 3.50 -7.29
N LEU A 117 -4.91 3.64 -6.62
CA LEU A 117 -5.92 2.59 -6.49
C LEU A 117 -7.23 3.11 -7.07
N THR A 118 -7.86 2.30 -7.90
CA THR A 118 -9.19 2.57 -8.45
C THR A 118 -10.18 1.56 -7.88
N LEU A 119 -11.25 2.04 -7.26
CA LEU A 119 -12.37 1.20 -6.85
C LEU A 119 -13.33 1.05 -8.03
N ASP A 120 -13.64 -0.19 -8.40
CA ASP A 120 -14.72 -0.51 -9.34
C ASP A 120 -15.94 -1.01 -8.55
N ASP A 121 -16.97 -0.17 -8.46
CA ASP A 121 -18.24 -0.45 -7.81
C ASP A 121 -19.37 -0.78 -8.79
N ALA A 122 -19.13 -0.71 -10.11
CA ALA A 122 -20.17 -0.82 -11.13
C ALA A 122 -20.82 -2.21 -11.18
N ALA A 123 -20.07 -3.27 -10.84
CA ALA A 123 -20.63 -4.61 -10.73
C ALA A 123 -21.60 -4.73 -9.53
N LEU A 124 -21.25 -4.12 -8.39
CA LEU A 124 -22.09 -4.14 -7.20
C LEU A 124 -23.35 -3.29 -7.37
N ALA A 125 -23.23 -2.10 -7.96
CA ALA A 125 -24.37 -1.25 -8.27
C ALA A 125 -25.39 -2.00 -9.14
N ARG A 126 -24.92 -2.64 -10.23
CA ARG A 126 -25.78 -3.49 -11.08
C ARG A 126 -26.39 -4.67 -10.31
N ALA A 127 -25.67 -5.27 -9.36
CA ALA A 127 -26.22 -6.36 -8.55
C ALA A 127 -27.35 -5.88 -7.63
N ILE A 128 -27.22 -4.67 -7.06
CA ILE A 128 -28.26 -4.03 -6.25
C ILE A 128 -29.48 -3.70 -7.10
N ASP A 129 -29.30 -3.11 -8.28
CA ASP A 129 -30.41 -2.78 -9.19
C ASP A 129 -31.19 -4.02 -9.65
N ASN A 130 -30.50 -5.15 -9.77
CA ASN A 130 -31.11 -6.43 -10.17
C ASN A 130 -31.63 -7.25 -8.98
N LEU A 131 -31.57 -6.74 -7.74
CA LEU A 131 -32.07 -7.45 -6.56
C LEU A 131 -33.60 -7.58 -6.63
N ASN A 132 -34.09 -8.79 -6.89
CA ASN A 132 -35.50 -9.05 -7.11
C ASN A 132 -35.91 -10.45 -6.61
N PHE A 133 -37.22 -10.68 -6.48
CA PHE A 133 -37.78 -11.97 -6.04
C PHE A 133 -37.68 -13.02 -7.15
N ILE A 134 -37.14 -14.20 -6.81
CA ILE A 134 -36.92 -15.31 -7.75
C ILE A 134 -38.14 -16.26 -7.83
N GLN A 135 -39.02 -16.26 -6.82
CA GLN A 135 -40.16 -17.17 -6.74
C GLN A 135 -41.43 -16.47 -6.20
N MET A 136 -42.31 -16.03 -7.10
CA MET A 136 -43.72 -15.73 -6.76
C MET A 136 -44.50 -17.04 -6.84
N LYS A 137 -44.61 -17.78 -5.74
CA LYS A 137 -45.32 -19.06 -5.75
C LYS A 137 -46.84 -18.81 -5.73
N GLY A 138 -47.47 -18.81 -6.91
CA GLY A 138 -48.92 -18.94 -7.06
C GLY A 138 -49.54 -18.08 -8.17
N GLU A 139 -49.74 -18.71 -9.32
CA GLU A 139 -50.66 -18.26 -10.36
C GLU A 139 -52.03 -17.91 -9.77
N TRP A 140 -52.48 -16.68 -9.95
CA TRP A 140 -53.89 -16.39 -10.18
C TRP A 140 -53.96 -15.54 -11.44
N HIS A 141 -54.56 -16.11 -12.49
CA HIS A 141 -55.09 -15.33 -13.59
C HIS A 141 -55.98 -14.23 -13.03
N THR A 142 -55.74 -12.96 -13.38
CA THR A 142 -56.64 -12.18 -14.25
C THR A 142 -56.18 -10.72 -14.40
N THR A 143 -56.08 -10.33 -15.68
CA THR A 143 -56.40 -9.02 -16.27
C THR A 143 -55.55 -7.79 -15.94
N LYS A 144 -55.00 -7.24 -17.04
CA LYS A 144 -54.57 -5.86 -17.26
C LYS A 144 -55.18 -4.83 -16.30
N LEU A 145 -54.31 -4.03 -15.69
CA LEU A 145 -54.44 -2.57 -15.61
C LEU A 145 -53.08 -1.96 -15.97
#